data_AF-A0A2I8A1L5-F1
#
_entry.id   AF-A0A2I8A1L5-F1
#
_cell.length_a   1.000
_cell.length_b   1.000
_cell.length_c   1.000
_cell.angle_alpha   90.00
_cell.angle_beta   90.00
_cell.angle_gamma   90.00
#
_symmetry.space_group_name_H-M   'P 1'
#
loop_
_entity.id
_entity.type
_entity.pdbx_description
1 polymer ?
#
loop_
_entity_poly.entity_id
_entity_poly.type
_entity_poly.pdbx_seq_one_letter_code
_entity_poly.pdbx_strand_id
1 'polypeptide(L)'
;METQTEEFIKLINQSVAIAEQMRSQSGQSQRLNNVINVLQSVKNKVMIGQLEPSAGNSTLGLSREVADWIETLDAPLLKAVGAVEAYYQQHF
;
A
#
# COMPACT_ATOMS: atom_id res chain seq x y z
N MET A 1 5.93 17.30 13.23
CA MET A 1 4.77 16.61 12.63
C MET A 1 5.06 16.08 11.22
N GLU A 2 6.23 16.36 10.62
CA GLU A 2 6.61 15.86 9.27
C GLU A 2 6.98 14.36 9.22
N THR A 3 7.47 13.77 10.32
CA THR A 3 8.06 12.42 10.29
C THR A 3 7.05 11.32 9.99
N GLN A 4 5.82 11.40 10.50
CA GLN A 4 4.83 10.33 10.33
C GLN A 4 4.34 10.23 8.88
N THR A 5 4.10 11.39 8.26
CA THR A 5 3.70 11.52 6.86
C THR A 5 4.80 11.05 5.93
N GLU A 6 6.05 11.45 6.19
CA GLU A 6 7.22 11.04 5.40
C GLU A 6 7.48 9.54 5.48
N GLU A 7 7.40 8.97 6.68
CA GLU A 7 7.56 7.53 6.90
C GLU A 7 6.44 6.73 6.22
N PHE A 8 5.20 7.22 6.28
CA PHE A 8 4.10 6.59 5.59
C PHE A 8 4.26 6.64 4.06
N ILE A 9 4.66 7.79 3.51
CA ILE A 9 4.97 7.95 2.09
C ILE A 9 6.11 7.01 1.68
N LYS A 10 7.12 6.81 2.53
CA LYS A 10 8.22 5.88 2.27
C LYS A 10 7.73 4.43 2.16
N LEU A 11 6.87 3.97 3.06
CA LEU A 11 6.26 2.63 3.01
C LEU A 11 5.42 2.45 1.73
N ILE A 12 4.65 3.47 1.36
CA ILE A 12 3.86 3.47 0.12
C ILE A 12 4.78 3.36 -1.10
N ASN A 13 5.83 4.18 -1.18
CA ASN A 13 6.79 4.15 -2.30
C ASN A 13 7.50 2.79 -2.41
N GLN A 14 7.86 2.17 -1.28
CA GLN A 14 8.44 0.82 -1.27
C GLN A 14 7.46 -0.21 -1.82
N SER A 15 6.19 -0.14 -1.43
CA SER A 15 5.14 -1.04 -1.92
C SER A 15 4.90 -0.89 -3.43
N VAL A 16 4.91 0.35 -3.94
CA VAL A 16 4.81 0.64 -5.38
C VAL A 16 6.00 0.06 -6.14
N ALA A 17 7.22 0.25 -5.65
CA ALA A 17 8.42 -0.28 -6.32
C ALA A 17 8.38 -1.82 -6.41
N ILE A 18 7.92 -2.50 -5.36
CA ILE A 18 7.75 -3.96 -5.36
C ILE A 18 6.67 -4.37 -6.37
N ALA A 19 5.54 -3.68 -6.40
CA ALA A 19 4.46 -3.96 -7.36
C ALA A 19 4.92 -3.74 -8.82
N GLU A 20 5.70 -2.70 -9.09
CA GLU A 20 6.26 -2.43 -10.42
C GLU A 20 7.30 -3.47 -10.85
N GLN A 21 8.15 -3.93 -9.92
CA GLN A 21 9.10 -5.00 -10.18
C GLN A 21 8.35 -6.30 -10.49
N MET A 22 7.33 -6.66 -9.70
CA MET A 22 6.49 -7.82 -9.97
C MET A 22 5.76 -7.68 -11.30
N ARG A 23 5.29 -6.48 -11.66
CA ARG A 23 4.59 -6.24 -12.94
C ARG A 23 5.51 -6.46 -14.13
N SER A 24 6.77 -6.09 -13.99
CA SER A 24 7.79 -6.33 -15.01
C SER A 24 8.17 -7.82 -15.15
N GLN A 25 7.96 -8.60 -14.09
CA GLN A 25 8.31 -10.03 -14.03
C GLN A 25 7.13 -10.98 -14.26
N SER A 26 5.89 -10.50 -14.17
CA SER A 26 4.68 -11.32 -14.21
C SER A 26 3.65 -10.75 -15.18
N GLY A 27 2.87 -11.64 -15.82
CA GLY A 27 1.76 -11.25 -16.71
C GLY A 27 0.53 -10.67 -15.99
N GLN A 28 0.56 -10.52 -14.67
CA GLN A 28 -0.56 -10.03 -13.85
C GLN A 28 -0.66 -8.50 -13.83
N SER A 29 -0.48 -7.88 -14.99
CA SER A 29 -0.32 -6.44 -15.14
C SER A 29 -1.51 -5.64 -14.64
N GLN A 30 -2.74 -6.12 -14.85
CA GLN A 30 -3.94 -5.38 -14.49
C GLN A 30 -4.18 -5.32 -12.97
N ARG A 31 -3.96 -6.42 -12.25
CA ARG A 31 -4.10 -6.46 -10.78
C ARG A 31 -3.02 -5.60 -10.12
N LEU A 32 -1.79 -5.70 -10.59
CA LEU A 32 -0.68 -4.89 -10.09
C LEU A 32 -0.87 -3.41 -10.40
N ASN A 33 -1.42 -3.06 -11.56
CA ASN A 33 -1.77 -1.67 -11.88
C ASN A 33 -2.83 -1.11 -10.92
N ASN A 34 -3.84 -1.91 -10.55
CA ASN A 34 -4.85 -1.48 -9.58
C ASN A 34 -4.21 -1.18 -8.22
N VAL A 35 -3.38 -2.09 -7.69
CA VAL A 35 -2.67 -1.88 -6.41
C VAL A 35 -1.79 -0.63 -6.46
N ILE A 36 -1.04 -0.44 -7.55
CA ILE A 36 -0.19 0.75 -7.74
C ILE A 36 -1.05 2.03 -7.73
N ASN A 37 -2.19 2.02 -8.42
CA ASN A 37 -3.09 3.17 -8.48
C ASN A 37 -3.67 3.51 -7.10
N VAL A 38 -4.07 2.51 -6.32
CA VAL A 38 -4.58 2.72 -4.96
C VAL A 38 -3.47 3.27 -4.07
N LEU A 39 -2.27 2.68 -4.09
CA LEU A 39 -1.11 3.15 -3.33
C LEU A 39 -0.77 4.62 -3.67
N GLN A 40 -0.76 4.99 -4.95
CA GLN A 40 -0.52 6.36 -5.38
C GLN A 40 -1.64 7.31 -4.96
N SER A 41 -2.90 6.87 -4.99
CA SER A 41 -4.05 7.66 -4.51
C SER A 41 -3.92 7.93 -3.01
N VAL A 42 -3.60 6.91 -2.21
CA VAL A 42 -3.33 7.07 -0.76
C VAL A 42 -2.18 8.03 -0.54
N LYS A 43 -1.06 7.89 -1.26
CA LYS A 43 0.07 8.82 -1.17
C LYS A 43 -0.37 10.27 -1.39
N ASN A 44 -1.17 10.51 -2.42
CA ASN A 44 -1.65 11.85 -2.73
C ASN A 44 -2.54 12.39 -1.60
N LYS A 45 -3.48 11.59 -1.09
CA LYS A 45 -4.33 11.96 0.05
C LYS A 45 -3.53 12.31 1.30
N VAL A 46 -2.47 11.56 1.59
CA VAL A 46 -1.54 11.82 2.69
C VAL A 46 -0.82 13.16 2.50
N MET A 47 -0.28 13.40 1.31
CA MET A 47 0.46 14.62 1.00
C MET A 47 -0.39 15.89 1.10
N ILE A 48 -1.67 15.80 0.74
CA ILE A 48 -2.61 16.92 0.83
C ILE A 48 -3.37 16.98 2.17
N GLY A 49 -3.05 16.09 3.12
CA GLY A 49 -3.68 16.03 4.44
C GLY A 49 -5.17 15.64 4.41
N GLN A 50 -5.63 14.98 3.35
CA GLN A 50 -7.01 14.51 3.17
C GLN A 50 -7.15 13.00 3.37
N LEU A 51 -6.12 12.33 3.90
CA LEU A 51 -6.29 10.95 4.29
C LEU A 51 -7.18 10.92 5.54
N GLU A 52 -8.30 10.23 5.43
CA GLU A 52 -9.19 10.02 6.57
C GLU A 52 -8.46 9.22 7.65
N PRO A 53 -8.68 9.54 8.94
CA PRO A 53 -8.12 8.76 10.03
C PRO A 53 -8.67 7.32 10.02
N SER A 54 -7.83 6.33 10.29
CA SER A 54 -8.27 4.94 10.44
C SER A 54 -9.20 4.79 11.64
N ALA A 55 -8.96 5.59 12.69
CA ALA A 55 -9.59 5.47 14.01
C ALA A 55 -9.51 4.04 14.57
N GLY A 56 -8.49 3.27 14.16
CA GLY A 56 -8.26 1.87 14.53
C GLY A 56 -9.18 0.84 13.86
N ASN A 57 -10.15 1.26 13.04
CA ASN A 57 -11.17 0.37 12.47
C ASN A 57 -11.17 0.32 10.93
N SER A 58 -10.66 1.38 10.27
CA SER A 58 -10.66 1.45 8.81
C SER A 58 -9.36 0.91 8.24
N THR A 59 -9.45 -0.03 7.32
CA THR A 59 -8.32 -0.52 6.51
C THR A 59 -8.33 0.12 5.13
N LEU A 60 -7.19 0.20 4.47
CA LEU A 60 -7.11 0.64 3.08
C LEU A 60 -7.58 -0.44 2.09
N GLY A 61 -7.81 -1.66 2.57
CA GLY A 61 -8.18 -2.84 1.79
C GLY A 61 -7.02 -3.42 0.97
N LEU A 62 -5.80 -2.88 1.10
CA LEU A 62 -4.66 -3.23 0.25
C LEU A 62 -4.20 -4.67 0.49
N SER A 63 -4.12 -5.09 1.75
CA SER A 63 -3.67 -6.45 2.11
C SER A 63 -4.66 -7.49 1.62
N ARG A 64 -5.97 -7.19 1.73
CA ARG A 64 -7.04 -8.07 1.24
C ARG A 64 -7.02 -8.17 -0.29
N GLU A 65 -6.92 -7.03 -0.97
CA GLU A 65 -6.87 -6.99 -2.43
C GLU A 65 -5.70 -7.83 -2.96
N VAL A 66 -4.52 -7.74 -2.35
CA VAL A 66 -3.34 -8.53 -2.76
C VAL A 66 -3.48 -10.00 -2.36
N ALA A 67 -3.94 -10.30 -1.15
CA ALA A 67 -4.06 -11.67 -0.64
C ALA A 67 -5.00 -12.56 -1.47
N ASP A 68 -6.03 -11.96 -2.09
CA ASP A 68 -7.04 -12.69 -2.88
C ASP A 68 -6.47 -13.34 -4.16
N TRP A 69 -5.31 -12.91 -4.63
CA TRP A 69 -4.74 -13.42 -5.89
C TRP A 69 -3.26 -13.74 -5.85
N ILE A 70 -2.56 -13.38 -4.79
CA ILE A 70 -1.13 -13.68 -4.67
C ILE A 70 -0.96 -15.15 -4.29
N GLU A 71 -0.12 -15.87 -5.02
CA GLU A 71 0.02 -17.33 -4.88
C GLU A 71 0.72 -17.73 -3.58
N THR A 72 1.50 -16.82 -2.99
CA THR A 72 2.27 -17.09 -1.78
C THR A 72 2.06 -16.00 -0.73
N LEU A 73 1.80 -16.44 0.52
CA LEU A 73 1.70 -15.55 1.68
C LEU A 73 3.02 -14.85 2.02
N ASP A 74 4.13 -15.41 1.54
CA ASP A 74 5.47 -14.82 1.68
C ASP A 74 5.80 -13.80 0.59
N ALA A 75 4.86 -13.50 -0.31
CA ALA A 75 5.12 -12.59 -1.40
C ALA A 75 5.55 -11.20 -0.88
N PRO A 76 6.63 -10.63 -1.45
CA PRO A 76 7.15 -9.33 -1.03
C PRO A 76 6.09 -8.23 -1.05
N LEU A 77 5.18 -8.26 -2.03
CA LEU A 77 4.11 -7.28 -2.14
C LEU A 77 3.11 -7.38 -0.99
N LEU A 78 2.69 -8.58 -0.60
CA LEU A 78 1.74 -8.77 0.50
C LEU A 78 2.30 -8.23 1.81
N LYS A 79 3.59 -8.48 2.09
CA LYS A 79 4.28 -7.93 3.26
C LYS A 79 4.37 -6.41 3.22
N ALA A 80 4.67 -5.84 2.06
CA ALA A 80 4.80 -4.40 1.89
C ALA A 80 3.45 -3.68 2.10
N VAL A 81 2.38 -4.16 1.47
CA VAL A 81 1.04 -3.56 1.64
C VAL A 81 0.50 -3.76 3.06
N GLY A 82 0.82 -4.88 3.71
CA GLY A 82 0.48 -5.10 5.12
C GLY A 82 1.18 -4.12 6.06
N ALA A 83 2.43 -3.75 5.78
CA ALA A 83 3.14 -2.73 6.54
C ALA A 83 2.50 -1.34 6.36
N VAL A 84 2.05 -0.99 5.14
CA VAL A 84 1.30 0.24 4.88
C VAL A 84 0.00 0.26 5.68
N GLU A 85 -0.77 -0.83 5.69
CA GLU A 85 -2.02 -0.87 6.47
C GLU A 85 -1.80 -0.79 7.97
N ALA A 86 -0.81 -1.52 8.49
CA ALA A 86 -0.49 -1.48 9.92
C ALA A 86 -0.07 -0.06 10.35
N TYR A 87 0.75 0.61 9.52
CA TYR A 87 1.16 1.98 9.79
C TYR A 87 -0.02 2.95 9.76
N TYR A 88 -0.90 2.80 8.76
CA TYR A 88 -2.12 3.59 8.65
C TYR A 88 -2.98 3.46 9.91
N GLN A 89 -3.23 2.25 10.39
CA GLN A 89 -4.05 2.01 11.57
C GLN A 89 -3.46 2.58 12.88
N GLN A 90 -2.13 2.66 12.97
CA GLN A 90 -1.44 3.11 14.19
C GLN A 90 -1.26 4.63 14.25
N HIS A 91 -1.20 5.30 13.09
CA HIS A 91 -0.78 6.69 13.01
C HIS A 91 -1.83 7.65 12.41
N PHE A 92 -2.89 7.12 11.80
CA PHE A 92 -4.01 7.89 11.27
C PHE A 92 -5.30 7.36 11.87
#